data_AF-A0A522RH64-F1
#
_entry.id   AF-A0A522RH64-F1
#
_cell.length_a   1.000
_cell.length_b   1.000
_cell.length_c   1.000
_cell.angle_alpha   90.00
_cell.angle_beta   90.00
_cell.angle_gamma   90.00
#
_symmetry.space_group_name_H-M   'P 1'
#
loop_
_entity.id
_entity.type
_entity.pdbx_description
1 polymer ?
#
loop_
_entity_poly.entity_id
_entity_poly.type
_entity_poly.pdbx_seq_one_letter_code
_entity_poly.pdbx_strand_id
1 'polypeptide(L)' 'VLVPSMNVKVAADMFASADSEELAVVGDLYNKKVVGLLTEGHLMRRYAEELEKARRDLTGGV' A
#
# COMPACT_ATOMS: atom_id res chain seq x y z
N VAL A 1 1.43 3.75 -11.31
CA VAL A 1 1.11 2.31 -11.32
C VAL A 1 1.89 1.62 -10.21
N LEU A 2 1.34 0.56 -9.62
CA LEU A 2 1.93 -0.20 -8.52
C LEU A 2 2.20 -1.64 -8.94
N VAL A 3 3.02 -2.38 -8.19
CA VAL A 3 3.18 -3.84 -8.33
C VAL A 3 2.86 -4.56 -7.01
N PRO A 4 2.33 -5.80 -7.04
CA PRO A 4 1.90 -6.52 -5.83
C PRO A 4 2.97 -6.74 -4.76
N SER A 5 4.25 -6.75 -5.15
CA SER A 5 5.37 -6.94 -4.23
C SER A 5 5.75 -5.68 -3.46
N MET A 6 5.19 -4.51 -3.79
CA MET A 6 5.44 -3.27 -3.06
C MET A 6 4.86 -3.35 -1.65
N ASN A 7 5.66 -2.95 -0.67
CA ASN A 7 5.15 -2.74 0.67
C ASN A 7 4.33 -1.45 0.76
N VAL A 8 3.58 -1.34 1.87
CA VAL A 8 2.66 -0.23 2.13
C VAL A 8 3.35 1.15 2.11
N LYS A 9 4.61 1.25 2.55
CA LYS A 9 5.35 2.51 2.58
C LYS A 9 5.71 2.98 1.18
N VAL A 10 6.25 2.07 0.35
CA VAL A 10 6.58 2.36 -1.06
C VAL A 10 5.32 2.74 -1.84
N ALA A 11 4.21 2.06 -1.59
CA ALA A 11 2.94 2.42 -2.22
C ALA A 11 2.48 3.83 -1.80
N ALA A 12 2.65 4.23 -0.54
CA ALA A 12 2.28 5.56 -0.06
C ALA A 12 3.09 6.66 -0.74
N ASP A 13 4.41 6.47 -0.87
CA ASP A 13 5.28 7.41 -1.58
C ASP A 13 4.86 7.55 -3.06
N MET A 14 4.43 6.45 -3.69
CA MET A 14 3.93 6.46 -5.06
C MET A 14 2.62 7.26 -5.20
N PHE A 15 1.67 7.12 -4.27
CA PHE A 15 0.44 7.93 -4.27
C PHE A 15 0.76 9.42 -4.11
N ALA A 16 1.62 9.78 -3.15
CA ALA A 16 2.03 11.17 -2.93
C ALA A 16 2.72 11.78 -4.16
N SER A 17 3.57 11.01 -4.85
CA SER A 17 4.25 11.47 -6.07
C SER A 17 3.34 11.57 -7.29
N ALA A 18 2.27 10.78 -7.34
CA ALA A 18 1.38 10.69 -8.49
C ALA A 18 0.24 11.72 -8.44
N ASP A 19 0.03 12.38 -7.30
CA ASP A 19 -1.08 13.31 -7.04
C ASP A 19 -2.43 12.73 -7.49
N SER A 20 -2.68 11.48 -7.09
CA SER A 20 -3.84 10.71 -7.52
C SER A 20 -4.34 9.84 -6.38
N GLU A 21 -5.66 9.71 -6.25
CA GLU A 21 -6.28 8.90 -5.20
C GLU A 21 -6.38 7.41 -5.57
N GLU A 22 -6.12 7.05 -6.83
CA GLU A 22 -6.25 5.68 -7.34
C GLU A 22 -5.12 5.32 -8.31
N LEU A 23 -4.46 4.18 -8.06
CA LEU A 23 -3.38 3.69 -8.91
C LEU A 23 -3.64 2.24 -9.35
N ALA A 24 -3.52 2.00 -10.65
CA ALA A 24 -3.59 0.64 -11.20
C ALA A 24 -2.43 -0.21 -10.66
N VAL A 25 -2.76 -1.43 -10.24
CA VAL A 25 -1.80 -2.47 -9.85
C VAL A 25 -1.54 -3.33 -11.08
N VAL A 26 -0.28 -3.39 -11.52
CA VAL A 26 0.16 -4.23 -12.63
C VAL A 26 0.92 -5.44 -12.11
N GLY A 27 0.80 -6.59 -12.78
CA GLY A 27 1.43 -7.84 -12.33
C GLY A 27 2.96 -7.75 -12.28
N ASP A 28 3.55 -7.04 -13.24
CA ASP A 28 4.98 -6.77 -13.34
C ASP A 28 5.24 -5.48 -14.14
N LEU A 29 6.46 -4.93 -14.05
CA LEU A 29 6.83 -3.68 -14.74
C LEU A 29 7.19 -3.87 -16.22
N TYR A 30 7.38 -5.11 -16.69
CA TYR A 30 7.78 -5.42 -18.06
C TYR A 30 6.55 -5.49 -18.98
N ASN A 31 5.60 -6.37 -18.65
CA ASN A 31 4.34 -6.55 -19.38
C ASN A 31 3.28 -5.52 -18.99
N LYS A 32 3.38 -4.92 -17.79
CA LYS A 32 2.44 -3.91 -17.24
C LYS A 32 0.96 -4.32 -17.35
N LYS A 33 0.67 -5.61 -17.31
CA LYS A 33 -0.70 -6.13 -17.32
C LYS A 33 -1.40 -5.70 -16.03
N VAL A 34 -2.49 -4.96 -16.14
CA VAL A 34 -3.32 -4.56 -14.98
C VAL A 34 -3.96 -5.80 -14.36
N VAL A 35 -3.77 -5.96 -13.05
CA VAL A 35 -4.33 -7.05 -12.24
C VAL A 35 -5.28 -6.54 -11.16
N GLY A 36 -5.37 -5.23 -10.96
CA GLY A 36 -6.30 -4.61 -10.01
C GLY A 36 -6.14 -3.09 -9.90
N LEU A 37 -6.86 -2.52 -8.94
CA LEU A 37 -6.84 -1.11 -8.57
C LEU A 37 -6.62 -1.00 -7.08
N LEU A 38 -5.79 -0.05 -6.65
CA LEU A 38 -5.63 0.30 -5.25
C LEU A 38 -5.97 1.77 -5.07
N THR A 39 -6.71 2.08 -4.01
CA THR A 39 -7.02 3.46 -3.62
C THR A 39 -6.16 3.90 -2.44
N GLU A 40 -5.84 5.18 -2.37
CA GLU A 40 -5.06 5.75 -1.27
C GLU A 40 -5.76 5.54 0.08
N GLY A 41 -7.09 5.73 0.12
CA GLY A 41 -7.87 5.50 1.33
C GLY A 41 -7.88 4.04 1.80
N HIS A 42 -7.77 3.06 0.90
CA HIS A 42 -7.57 1.66 1.31
C HIS A 42 -6.16 1.44 1.86
N LEU A 43 -5.16 2.02 1.21
CA LEU A 43 -3.77 1.93 1.63
C LEU A 43 -3.57 2.49 3.05
N MET A 44 -4.09 3.69 3.32
CA MET A 44 -3.92 4.37 4.62
C MET A 44 -4.59 3.61 5.76
N ARG A 45 -5.76 3.00 5.51
CA ARG A 45 -6.40 2.10 6.49
C ARG A 45 -5.52 0.90 6.81
N ARG A 46 -4.97 0.24 5.79
CA ARG A 46 -4.06 -0.89 5.97
C ARG A 46 -2.78 -0.50 6.72
N TYR A 47 -2.24 0.67 6.43
CA TYR A 47 -1.06 1.21 7.14
C TYR A 47 -1.34 1.42 8.63
N ALA A 48 -2.47 2.06 8.96
CA ALA A 48 -2.86 2.31 10.34
C ALA A 48 -3.08 1.00 11.12
N GLU A 49 -3.70 -0.01 10.51
CA GLU A 49 -3.90 -1.33 11.11
C GLU A 49 -2.57 -2.03 11.44
N GLU A 50 -1.60 -1.98 10.54
CA GLU A 50 -0.28 -2.59 10.77
C GLU A 50 0.51 -1.85 11.85
N LEU A 51 0.43 -0.52 11.88
CA LEU A 51 1.04 0.27 12.94
C LEU A 51 0.44 -0.05 14.31
N GLU A 52 -0.89 -0.19 14.38
CA GLU A 52 -1.56 -0.51 15.64
C GLU A 52 -1.24 -1.93 16.13
N LYS A 53 -1.10 -2.91 15.21
CA LYS A 53 -0.59 -4.25 15.55
C LYS A 53 0.81 -4.18 16.12
N ALA A 54 1.74 -3.53 15.42
CA ALA A 54 3.11 -3.37 15.88
C ALA A 54 3.19 -2.67 17.25
N ARG A 55 2.33 -1.67 17.49
CA ARG A 55 2.24 -1.01 18.79
C ARG A 55 1.82 -1.96 19.89
N ARG A 56 0.76 -2.76 19.68
CA ARG A 56 0.30 -3.76 20.65
C ARG A 56 1.36 -4.81 20.97
N ASP A 57 2.08 -5.28 19.94
CA ASP A 57 3.13 -6.28 20.08
C ASP A 57 4.31 -5.74 20.93
N LEU A 58 4.64 -4.46 20.79
CA LEU A 58 5.69 -3.79 21.57
C LEU A 58 5.26 -3.46 23.01
N THR A 59 3.99 -3.17 23.24
CA THR A 59 3.46 -2.82 24.57
C THR A 59 3.12 -4.02 25.45
N GLY A 60 3.29 -5.25 24.97
CA GLY A 60 2.98 -6.46 25.74
C GLY A 60 1.50 -6.56 26.05
N GLY A 61 0.68 -6.86 25.04
CA GLY A 61 -0.71 -7.24 25.28
C GLY A 61 -0.81 -8.60 25.95
N VAL A 62 -0.82 -8.60 27.29
CA VAL A 62 -1.15 -9.69 28.26
C VAL A 62 -0.52 -11.07 28.09
#